data_AF-A0A3P7DUJ8-F1
#
_entry.id   AF-A0A3P7DUJ8-F1
#
_cell.length_a   1.000
_cell.length_b   1.000
_cell.length_c   1.000
_cell.angle_alpha   90.00
_cell.angle_beta   90.00
_cell.angle_gamma   90.00
#
_symmetry.space_group_name_H-M   'P 1'
#
loop_
_entity.id
_entity.type
_entity.pdbx_description
1 polymer ?
#
loop_
_entity_poly.entity_id
_entity_poly.type
_entity_poly.pdbx_seq_one_letter_code
_entity_poly.pdbx_strand_id
1 'polypeptide(L)'
;MSDCSVIFENAFAEHAAIPDKFFLSIVRWCFPESEEDVRLYSCLANGNADEFDRGEYLYQANAVHDVFQIGYHISAVVNATGASSIVTPTSSSAPPCRSKVTYNVSVRVDRCRIVSCSCSCAFKASWCQHVVAVCLYRINRVSEVEYRVTIWDSINELTNEELKKLAQFLINDLPRQYLPVAQRLIDQLRNPNSEINAAVGAPDPTDGGHDNVAIWCLDQRTLHENIRRILIKFCLPSPTVHCDVQYLSSNQPPAASEWLSLFRPHRAKEPEGLWNLLSIVREMFKRRDENATSLLHIITEECLACSQVLIWWYQTALSQSGQWTLCSPSTNKSSSLMSNQKTPQLNCASLCDEIVQLWRLAALNPRLSSFEREQLTSFIQIYHRNAVERIWKYICFLTNPETSVSSQAAGFIMSVVDRQGQRLSAENARFTADLFPGFLSALRACQISWNNTNIQGLLFGSNNVNYFQDC
;
A
#
# COMPACT_ATOMS: atom_id res chain seq x y z
N MET A 1 -46.41 31.26 6.91
CA MET A 1 -46.11 30.96 5.49
C MET A 1 -45.38 29.64 5.48
N SER A 2 -46.10 28.62 5.02
CA SER A 2 -45.64 27.32 4.51
C SER A 2 -44.49 26.62 5.24
N ASP A 3 -44.88 25.59 5.99
CA ASP A 3 -44.05 24.47 6.41
C ASP A 3 -43.29 23.88 5.21
N CYS A 4 -41.97 24.07 5.21
CA CYS A 4 -41.04 23.35 4.34
C CYS A 4 -40.30 22.30 5.18
N SER A 5 -41.02 21.47 5.92
CA SER A 5 -40.49 20.20 6.39
C SER A 5 -40.68 19.20 5.24
N VAL A 6 -39.69 19.16 4.35
CA VAL A 6 -39.57 18.11 3.34
C VAL A 6 -39.46 16.79 4.09
N ILE A 7 -40.59 16.10 4.13
CA ILE A 7 -40.72 14.72 4.58
C ILE A 7 -39.88 13.88 3.61
N PHE A 8 -38.65 13.55 4.01
CA PHE A 8 -37.93 12.41 3.45
C PHE A 8 -38.50 11.12 4.07
N GLU A 9 -39.81 10.89 3.94
CA GLU A 9 -40.37 9.55 4.13
C GLU A 9 -40.20 8.80 2.80
N ASN A 10 -39.38 7.76 2.87
CA ASN A 10 -39.54 6.52 2.10
C ASN A 10 -39.46 6.62 0.58
N ALA A 11 -38.45 7.32 0.06
CA ALA A 11 -38.00 7.12 -1.32
C ALA A 11 -36.95 6.00 -1.46
N PHE A 12 -36.99 4.97 -0.61
CA PHE A 12 -36.64 3.65 -1.12
C PHE A 12 -37.80 3.28 -2.05
N ALA A 13 -37.72 3.76 -3.30
CA ALA A 13 -38.44 3.13 -4.37
C ALA A 13 -38.24 1.63 -4.17
N GLU A 14 -39.32 0.86 -4.09
CA GLU A 14 -39.27 -0.59 -4.18
C GLU A 14 -38.62 -0.91 -5.53
N HIS A 15 -37.28 -0.86 -5.58
CA HIS A 15 -36.54 -1.42 -6.68
C HIS A 15 -36.89 -2.90 -6.61
N ALA A 16 -37.75 -3.32 -7.54
CA ALA A 16 -38.07 -4.72 -7.72
C ALA A 16 -36.75 -5.50 -7.69
N ALA A 17 -36.65 -6.49 -6.80
CA ALA A 17 -35.44 -7.26 -6.62
C ALA A 17 -34.96 -7.80 -7.98
N ILE A 18 -33.66 -7.70 -8.23
CA ILE A 18 -33.07 -8.22 -9.46
C ILE A 18 -33.33 -9.73 -9.47
N PRO A 19 -33.97 -10.30 -10.52
CA PRO A 19 -34.21 -11.74 -10.54
C PRO A 19 -32.89 -12.51 -10.46
N ASP A 20 -32.87 -13.58 -9.66
CA ASP A 20 -31.66 -14.35 -9.32
C ASP A 20 -30.79 -14.71 -10.51
N LYS A 21 -31.41 -15.09 -11.63
CA LYS A 21 -30.69 -15.46 -12.86
C LYS A 21 -29.79 -14.31 -13.35
N PHE A 22 -30.26 -13.07 -13.27
CA PHE A 22 -29.49 -11.90 -13.64
C PHE A 22 -28.46 -11.58 -12.57
N PHE A 23 -28.83 -11.66 -11.28
CA PHE A 23 -27.88 -11.42 -10.18
C PHE A 23 -26.70 -12.40 -10.21
N LEU A 24 -26.95 -13.71 -10.36
CA LEU A 24 -25.91 -14.74 -10.49
C LEU A 24 -25.01 -14.50 -11.70
N SER A 25 -25.56 -13.96 -12.79
CA SER A 25 -24.76 -13.55 -13.95
C SER A 25 -23.81 -12.40 -13.58
N ILE A 26 -24.29 -11.38 -12.87
CA ILE A 26 -23.46 -10.26 -12.40
C ILE A 26 -22.35 -10.76 -11.46
N VAL A 27 -22.72 -11.56 -10.46
CA VAL A 27 -21.79 -12.16 -9.47
C VAL A 27 -20.69 -12.99 -10.14
N ARG A 28 -21.01 -13.70 -11.22
CA ARG A 28 -20.03 -14.45 -12.00
C ARG A 28 -19.01 -13.55 -12.70
N TRP A 29 -19.41 -12.38 -13.17
CA TRP A 29 -18.54 -11.43 -13.87
C TRP A 29 -17.89 -10.38 -12.94
N CYS A 30 -18.28 -10.31 -11.67
CA CYS A 30 -17.77 -9.29 -10.77
C CYS A 30 -16.35 -9.56 -10.23
N PHE A 31 -15.71 -10.67 -10.58
CA PHE A 31 -14.34 -11.02 -10.16
C PHE A 31 -13.30 -10.43 -11.12
N PRO A 32 -12.11 -9.98 -10.66
CA PRO A 32 -11.03 -9.56 -11.57
C PRO A 32 -10.60 -10.70 -12.51
N GLU A 33 -10.44 -10.39 -13.80
CA GLU A 33 -10.08 -11.40 -14.82
C GLU A 33 -8.55 -11.56 -14.99
N SER A 34 -7.76 -10.59 -14.53
CA SER A 34 -6.33 -10.54 -14.77
C SER A 34 -5.53 -11.19 -13.64
N GLU A 35 -4.77 -12.23 -13.96
CA GLU A 35 -3.79 -12.80 -13.03
C GLU A 35 -2.66 -11.81 -12.69
N GLU A 36 -2.38 -10.85 -13.58
CA GLU A 36 -1.34 -9.85 -13.34
C GLU A 36 -1.69 -8.95 -12.16
N ASP A 37 -2.96 -8.71 -11.89
CA ASP A 37 -3.37 -7.91 -10.74
C ASP A 37 -3.21 -8.71 -9.44
N VAL A 38 -3.54 -10.01 -9.47
CA VAL A 38 -3.24 -10.92 -8.36
C VAL A 38 -1.74 -10.94 -8.07
N ARG A 39 -0.90 -11.03 -9.11
CA ARG A 39 0.57 -10.98 -9.00
C ARG A 39 1.06 -9.66 -8.42
N LEU A 40 0.55 -8.54 -8.92
CA LEU A 40 0.93 -7.20 -8.47
C LEU A 40 0.66 -7.03 -6.97
N TYR A 41 -0.55 -7.35 -6.51
CA TYR A 41 -0.95 -7.17 -5.12
C TYR A 41 -0.29 -8.17 -4.16
N SER A 42 -0.05 -9.41 -4.60
CA SER A 42 0.74 -10.36 -3.81
C SER A 42 2.19 -9.91 -3.66
N CYS A 43 2.80 -9.39 -4.72
CA CYS A 43 4.16 -8.85 -4.66
C CYS A 43 4.24 -7.61 -3.78
N LEU A 44 3.24 -6.74 -3.84
CA LEU A 44 3.17 -5.53 -3.01
C LEU A 44 3.06 -5.85 -1.51
N ALA A 45 2.20 -6.82 -1.16
CA ALA A 45 2.00 -7.19 0.24
C ALA A 45 3.21 -7.90 0.87
N ASN A 46 3.95 -8.70 0.08
CA ASN A 46 5.03 -9.56 0.58
C ASN A 46 6.45 -9.05 0.25
N GLY A 47 6.58 -8.09 -0.67
CA GLY A 47 7.86 -7.51 -1.12
C GLY A 47 8.61 -8.31 -2.18
N ASN A 48 8.12 -9.49 -2.56
CA ASN A 48 8.68 -10.36 -3.60
C ASN A 48 7.59 -11.26 -4.23
N ALA A 49 7.95 -12.03 -5.26
CA ALA A 49 7.03 -12.90 -5.99
C ALA A 49 6.82 -14.28 -5.36
N ASP A 50 7.48 -14.60 -4.24
CA ASP A 50 7.49 -15.96 -3.70
C ASP A 50 6.09 -16.50 -3.37
N GLU A 51 5.26 -15.69 -2.72
CA GLU A 51 3.89 -16.09 -2.37
C GLU A 51 3.01 -16.27 -3.62
N PHE A 52 3.30 -15.52 -4.68
CA PHE A 52 2.65 -15.74 -5.97
C PHE A 52 3.04 -17.10 -6.54
N ASP A 53 4.34 -17.37 -6.66
CA ASP A 53 4.85 -18.60 -7.28
C ASP A 53 4.44 -19.85 -6.50
N ARG A 54 4.43 -19.77 -5.15
CA ARG A 54 3.90 -20.84 -4.29
C ARG A 54 2.39 -21.02 -4.46
N GLY A 55 1.63 -19.93 -4.62
CA GLY A 55 0.19 -19.98 -4.88
C GLY A 55 -0.13 -20.59 -6.24
N GLU A 56 0.64 -20.24 -7.26
CA GLU A 56 0.57 -20.83 -8.60
C GLU A 56 0.84 -22.33 -8.56
N TYR A 57 1.86 -22.77 -7.81
CA TYR A 57 2.13 -24.18 -7.59
C TYR A 57 0.94 -24.91 -6.93
N LEU A 58 0.35 -24.34 -5.88
CA LEU A 58 -0.83 -24.93 -5.22
C LEU A 58 -2.03 -25.04 -6.17
N TYR A 59 -2.27 -24.02 -6.99
CA TYR A 59 -3.30 -24.04 -8.02
C TYR A 59 -3.05 -25.15 -9.05
N GLN A 60 -1.83 -25.23 -9.61
CA GLN A 60 -1.44 -26.26 -10.58
C GLN A 60 -1.51 -27.68 -9.99
N ALA A 61 -1.20 -27.83 -8.70
CA ALA A 61 -1.30 -29.09 -7.97
C ALA A 61 -2.74 -29.52 -7.62
N ASN A 62 -3.77 -28.76 -8.05
CA ASN A 62 -5.18 -28.99 -7.69
C ASN A 62 -5.41 -29.03 -6.16
N ALA A 63 -4.70 -28.17 -5.41
CA ALA A 63 -4.83 -28.11 -3.96
C ALA A 63 -6.07 -27.34 -3.48
N VAL A 64 -6.75 -26.63 -4.37
CA VAL A 64 -7.91 -25.78 -4.06
C VAL A 64 -9.20 -26.59 -4.25
N HIS A 65 -10.06 -26.60 -3.25
CA HIS A 65 -11.31 -27.37 -3.19
C HIS A 65 -12.43 -26.55 -2.54
N ASP A 66 -13.65 -27.09 -2.62
CA ASP A 66 -14.85 -26.54 -1.97
C ASP A 66 -15.05 -25.04 -2.27
N VAL A 67 -14.84 -24.66 -3.54
CA VAL A 67 -14.88 -23.26 -3.98
C VAL A 67 -16.32 -22.88 -4.32
N PHE A 68 -16.87 -21.96 -3.55
CA PHE A 68 -18.19 -21.40 -3.80
C PHE A 68 -18.22 -19.89 -3.52
N GLN A 69 -19.11 -19.18 -4.20
CA GLN A 69 -19.29 -17.74 -4.09
C GLN A 69 -20.75 -17.45 -3.69
N ILE A 70 -20.94 -16.82 -2.53
CA ILE A 70 -22.24 -16.36 -2.03
C ILE A 70 -22.25 -14.85 -2.21
N GLY A 71 -23.09 -14.35 -3.12
CA GLY A 71 -23.05 -12.94 -3.53
C GLY A 71 -21.63 -12.50 -3.87
N TYR A 72 -21.11 -11.54 -3.12
CA TYR A 72 -19.79 -10.94 -3.33
C TYR A 72 -18.67 -11.55 -2.46
N HIS A 73 -18.96 -12.68 -1.81
CA HIS A 73 -18.03 -13.38 -0.93
C HIS A 73 -17.68 -14.77 -1.46
N ILE A 74 -16.40 -15.01 -1.71
CA ILE A 74 -15.85 -16.31 -2.11
C ILE A 74 -15.28 -17.03 -0.90
N SER A 75 -15.59 -18.31 -0.80
CA SER A 75 -15.05 -19.24 0.19
C SER A 75 -14.40 -20.41 -0.52
N ALA A 76 -13.26 -20.88 -0.01
CA ALA A 76 -12.55 -22.04 -0.53
C ALA A 76 -11.70 -22.72 0.56
N VAL A 77 -11.34 -23.98 0.31
CA VAL A 77 -10.43 -24.77 1.15
C VAL A 77 -9.17 -25.10 0.35
N VAL A 78 -7.99 -24.85 0.91
CA VAL A 78 -6.70 -25.16 0.28
C VAL A 78 -5.97 -26.23 1.07
N ASN A 79 -5.69 -27.36 0.42
CA ASN A 79 -4.97 -28.51 0.99
C ASN A 79 -3.46 -28.37 0.74
N ALA A 80 -2.70 -27.93 1.74
CA ALA A 80 -1.24 -27.88 1.62
C ALA A 80 -0.62 -29.19 2.11
N THR A 81 -0.17 -30.04 1.18
CA THR A 81 0.71 -31.19 1.50
C THR A 81 2.17 -30.80 1.33
N GLY A 82 2.88 -30.56 2.42
CA GLY A 82 4.35 -30.45 2.42
C GLY A 82 4.95 -29.18 1.79
N ALA A 83 4.15 -28.27 1.24
CA ALA A 83 4.62 -26.97 0.75
C ALA A 83 4.64 -25.94 1.90
N SER A 84 5.84 -25.68 2.42
CA SER A 84 6.19 -24.53 3.29
C SER A 84 5.37 -24.37 4.58
N SER A 85 5.59 -25.27 5.55
CA SER A 85 5.76 -24.78 6.92
C SER A 85 7.26 -24.62 7.17
N ILE A 86 7.86 -23.55 6.63
CA ILE A 86 9.16 -23.08 7.13
C ILE A 86 8.87 -22.31 8.44
N VAL A 87 8.34 -23.04 9.42
CA VAL A 87 8.55 -22.69 10.82
C VAL A 87 9.71 -23.58 11.21
N THR A 88 10.90 -22.99 11.34
CA THR A 88 12.04 -23.64 11.99
C THR A 88 11.60 -24.12 13.38
N PRO A 89 11.40 -25.42 13.63
CA PRO A 89 11.21 -25.91 14.97
C PRO A 89 12.62 -26.09 15.52
N THR A 90 13.09 -25.11 16.27
CA THR A 90 14.24 -25.29 17.17
C THR A 90 13.85 -26.27 18.28
N SER A 91 13.82 -27.57 17.97
CA SER A 91 13.91 -28.67 18.94
C SER A 91 13.78 -30.03 18.25
N SER A 92 14.92 -30.73 18.16
CA SER A 92 15.13 -32.19 18.21
C SER A 92 13.96 -33.16 17.95
N SER A 93 14.17 -34.00 16.93
CA SER A 93 13.81 -35.43 16.82
C SER A 93 12.34 -35.85 16.99
N ALA A 94 11.54 -35.69 15.92
CA ALA A 94 10.40 -36.57 15.60
C ALA A 94 10.23 -36.63 14.07
N PRO A 95 9.85 -37.78 13.47
CA PRO A 95 9.71 -37.89 12.01
C PRO A 95 8.54 -37.02 11.50
N PRO A 96 8.61 -36.48 10.27
CA PRO A 96 7.62 -35.53 9.76
C PRO A 96 6.25 -36.23 9.62
N CYS A 97 5.36 -35.96 10.57
CA CYS A 97 3.95 -36.28 10.42
C CYS A 97 3.42 -35.53 9.19
N ARG A 98 3.19 -36.23 8.07
CA ARG A 98 2.50 -35.73 6.87
C ARG A 98 1.01 -35.48 7.14
N SER A 99 0.69 -34.71 8.18
CA SER A 99 -0.67 -34.25 8.37
C SER A 99 -1.00 -33.29 7.22
N LYS A 100 -2.03 -33.62 6.44
CA LYS A 100 -2.62 -32.70 5.46
C LYS A 100 -3.16 -31.52 6.25
N VAL A 101 -2.54 -30.35 6.10
CA VAL A 101 -3.05 -29.12 6.71
C VAL A 101 -3.98 -28.47 5.69
N THR A 102 -5.20 -28.19 6.11
CA THR A 102 -6.20 -27.49 5.30
C THR A 102 -6.33 -26.06 5.78
N TYR A 103 -6.49 -25.14 4.83
CA TYR A 103 -6.64 -23.71 5.11
C TYR A 103 -7.95 -23.21 4.52
N ASN A 104 -8.75 -22.54 5.34
CA ASN A 104 -9.97 -21.88 4.90
C ASN A 104 -9.61 -20.47 4.41
N VAL A 105 -10.02 -20.16 3.20
CA VAL A 105 -9.77 -18.88 2.54
C VAL A 105 -11.11 -18.20 2.27
N SER A 106 -11.16 -16.91 2.54
CA SER A 106 -12.29 -16.03 2.26
C SER A 106 -11.79 -14.81 1.48
N VAL A 107 -12.47 -14.48 0.38
CA VAL A 107 -12.16 -13.34 -0.49
C VAL A 107 -13.44 -12.57 -0.77
N ARG A 108 -13.48 -11.27 -0.45
CA ARG A 108 -14.59 -10.38 -0.82
C ARG A 108 -14.23 -9.55 -2.04
N VAL A 109 -15.25 -9.30 -2.86
CA VAL A 109 -15.09 -8.72 -4.18
C VAL A 109 -16.08 -7.57 -4.36
N ASP A 110 -15.67 -6.50 -5.03
CA ASP A 110 -16.56 -5.42 -5.44
C ASP A 110 -16.05 -4.82 -6.77
N ARG A 111 -16.94 -4.61 -7.75
CA ARG A 111 -16.65 -4.00 -9.06
C ARG A 111 -15.33 -4.49 -9.68
N CYS A 112 -15.18 -5.80 -9.83
CA CYS A 112 -14.00 -6.46 -10.43
C CYS A 112 -12.69 -6.25 -9.66
N ARG A 113 -12.77 -6.02 -8.33
CA ARG A 113 -11.61 -5.87 -7.45
C ARG A 113 -11.76 -6.75 -6.22
N ILE A 114 -10.65 -7.30 -5.75
CA ILE A 114 -10.60 -8.00 -4.48
C ILE A 114 -10.43 -6.97 -3.37
N VAL A 115 -11.48 -6.71 -2.59
CA VAL A 115 -11.51 -5.65 -1.56
C VAL A 115 -11.02 -6.14 -0.19
N SER A 116 -11.15 -7.43 0.10
CA SER A 116 -10.60 -8.02 1.33
C SER A 116 -10.28 -9.50 1.16
N CYS A 117 -9.24 -9.95 1.84
CA CYS A 117 -8.84 -11.35 1.89
C CYS A 117 -8.60 -11.79 3.33
N SER A 118 -8.96 -13.03 3.64
CA SER A 118 -8.70 -13.67 4.93
C SER A 118 -8.32 -15.13 4.71
N CYS A 119 -7.36 -15.62 5.49
CA CYS A 119 -6.91 -17.00 5.45
C CYS A 119 -6.66 -17.51 6.88
N SER A 120 -6.97 -18.78 7.13
CA SER A 120 -6.70 -19.43 8.41
C SER A 120 -5.22 -19.81 8.64
N CYS A 121 -4.31 -19.43 7.74
CA CYS A 121 -2.88 -19.68 7.90
C CYS A 121 -2.25 -18.80 8.98
N ALA A 122 -1.09 -19.22 9.52
CA ALA A 122 -0.41 -18.49 10.60
C ALA A 122 0.05 -17.08 10.19
N PHE A 123 0.35 -16.87 8.91
CA PHE A 123 0.87 -15.60 8.41
C PHE A 123 -0.18 -14.48 8.43
N LYS A 124 -1.49 -14.81 8.40
CA LYS A 124 -2.64 -13.88 8.39
C LYS A 124 -2.52 -12.68 7.42
N ALA A 125 -1.59 -12.72 6.48
CA ALA A 125 -1.42 -11.70 5.46
C ALA A 125 -2.57 -11.81 4.44
N SER A 126 -3.03 -10.66 3.94
CA SER A 126 -4.10 -10.58 2.94
C SER A 126 -3.73 -11.28 1.61
N TRP A 127 -2.46 -11.51 1.33
CA TRP A 127 -2.00 -12.09 0.06
C TRP A 127 -0.99 -13.24 0.25
N CYS A 128 -1.31 -14.21 1.10
CA CYS A 128 -0.53 -15.44 1.18
C CYS A 128 -0.79 -16.37 -0.02
N GLN A 129 0.08 -17.36 -0.22
CA GLN A 129 0.02 -18.38 -1.27
C GLN A 129 -1.37 -19.04 -1.42
N HIS A 130 -2.12 -19.23 -0.33
CA HIS A 130 -3.45 -19.85 -0.36
C HIS A 130 -4.49 -18.90 -0.98
N VAL A 131 -4.44 -17.61 -0.64
CA VAL A 131 -5.30 -16.59 -1.24
C VAL A 131 -5.00 -16.49 -2.74
N VAL A 132 -3.72 -16.44 -3.11
CA VAL A 132 -3.28 -16.44 -4.51
C VAL A 132 -3.86 -17.65 -5.25
N ALA A 133 -3.70 -18.86 -4.71
CA ALA A 133 -4.19 -20.08 -5.34
C ALA A 133 -5.72 -20.05 -5.57
N VAL A 134 -6.48 -19.53 -4.61
CA VAL A 134 -7.94 -19.36 -4.73
C VAL A 134 -8.31 -18.33 -5.79
N CYS A 135 -7.60 -17.21 -5.85
CA CYS A 135 -7.82 -16.20 -6.89
C CYS A 135 -7.52 -16.76 -8.30
N LEU A 136 -6.41 -17.48 -8.46
CA LEU A 136 -6.06 -18.13 -9.73
C LEU A 136 -7.08 -19.20 -10.12
N TYR A 137 -7.57 -19.99 -9.16
CA TYR A 137 -8.66 -20.94 -9.40
C TYR A 137 -9.92 -20.21 -9.89
N ARG A 138 -10.32 -19.12 -9.22
CA ARG A 138 -11.52 -18.35 -9.57
C ARG A 138 -11.42 -17.68 -10.94
N ILE A 139 -10.23 -17.29 -11.39
CA ILE A 139 -9.99 -16.73 -12.74
C ILE A 139 -10.07 -17.82 -13.80
N ASN A 140 -9.37 -18.93 -13.60
CA ASN A 140 -9.17 -19.92 -14.66
C ASN A 140 -10.26 -21.00 -14.74
N ARG A 141 -10.96 -21.26 -13.64
CA ARG A 141 -11.97 -22.32 -13.52
C ARG A 141 -13.33 -21.77 -13.15
N VAL A 142 -13.70 -20.67 -13.80
CA VAL A 142 -14.97 -19.94 -13.56
C VAL A 142 -16.20 -20.86 -13.60
N SER A 143 -16.20 -21.89 -14.47
CA SER A 143 -17.30 -22.85 -14.62
C SER A 143 -17.39 -23.90 -13.51
N GLU A 144 -16.32 -24.11 -12.74
CA GLU A 144 -16.29 -25.09 -11.64
C GLU A 144 -16.73 -24.48 -10.30
N VAL A 145 -16.80 -23.15 -10.20
CA VAL A 145 -17.23 -22.45 -8.99
C VAL A 145 -18.74 -22.48 -8.87
N GLU A 146 -19.25 -22.84 -7.69
CA GLU A 146 -20.67 -22.75 -7.38
C GLU A 146 -21.04 -21.30 -7.00
N TYR A 147 -22.09 -20.76 -7.63
CA TYR A 147 -22.57 -19.39 -7.38
C TYR A 147 -23.93 -19.42 -6.70
N ARG A 148 -24.08 -18.63 -5.64
CA ARG A 148 -25.32 -18.46 -4.88
C ARG A 148 -25.64 -16.97 -4.76
N VAL A 149 -26.93 -16.66 -4.60
CA VAL A 149 -27.40 -15.30 -4.27
C VAL A 149 -26.88 -14.88 -2.89
N THR A 150 -27.20 -13.67 -2.44
CA THR A 150 -26.79 -13.22 -1.11
C THR A 150 -27.47 -14.05 -0.01
N ILE A 151 -26.93 -14.02 1.20
CA ILE A 151 -27.56 -14.67 2.36
C ILE A 151 -28.91 -14.01 2.65
N TRP A 152 -29.02 -12.70 2.46
CA TRP A 152 -30.25 -11.94 2.61
C TRP A 152 -31.36 -12.47 1.70
N ASP A 153 -31.07 -12.63 0.41
CA ASP A 153 -32.03 -13.19 -0.56
C ASP A 153 -32.41 -14.62 -0.16
N SER A 154 -31.41 -15.45 0.16
CA SER A 154 -31.61 -16.84 0.58
C SER A 154 -32.50 -16.97 1.82
N ILE A 155 -32.36 -16.07 2.80
CA ILE A 155 -33.16 -16.06 4.03
C ILE A 155 -34.59 -15.61 3.75
N ASN A 156 -34.79 -14.64 2.87
CA ASN A 156 -36.11 -14.09 2.54
C ASN A 156 -37.00 -15.08 1.77
N GLU A 157 -36.40 -16.08 1.11
CA GLU A 157 -37.13 -17.18 0.47
C GLU A 157 -37.60 -18.26 1.45
N LEU A 158 -37.04 -18.29 2.67
CA LEU A 158 -37.37 -19.33 3.66
C LEU A 158 -38.73 -19.09 4.31
N THR A 159 -39.46 -20.18 4.52
CA THR A 159 -40.64 -20.16 5.39
C THR A 159 -40.23 -19.94 6.85
N ASN A 160 -41.19 -19.50 7.68
CA ASN A 160 -40.99 -19.37 9.12
C ASN A 160 -40.51 -20.67 9.80
N GLU A 161 -40.88 -21.85 9.27
CA GLU A 161 -40.44 -23.14 9.80
C GLU A 161 -38.97 -23.41 9.46
N GLU A 162 -38.59 -23.18 8.20
CA GLU A 162 -37.21 -23.34 7.73
C GLU A 162 -36.27 -22.35 8.40
N LEU A 163 -36.69 -21.10 8.58
CA LEU A 163 -35.91 -20.07 9.28
C LEU A 163 -35.64 -20.47 10.74
N LYS A 164 -36.64 -21.04 11.44
CA LYS A 164 -36.45 -21.56 12.80
C LYS A 164 -35.49 -22.74 12.84
N LYS A 165 -35.60 -23.68 11.88
CA LYS A 165 -34.65 -24.79 11.75
C LYS A 165 -33.24 -24.27 11.51
N LEU A 166 -33.06 -23.37 10.54
CA LEU A 166 -31.78 -22.72 10.24
C LEU A 166 -31.17 -22.11 11.51
N ALA A 167 -31.93 -21.30 12.25
CA ALA A 167 -31.44 -20.68 13.49
C ALA A 167 -31.03 -21.71 14.55
N GLN A 168 -31.81 -22.77 14.75
CA GLN A 168 -31.50 -23.83 15.72
C GLN A 168 -30.25 -24.63 15.34
N PHE A 169 -30.13 -25.05 14.08
CA PHE A 169 -28.95 -25.78 13.58
C PHE A 169 -27.71 -24.89 13.60
N LEU A 170 -27.83 -23.62 13.19
CA LEU A 170 -26.74 -22.66 13.23
C LEU A 170 -26.20 -22.47 14.66
N ILE A 171 -27.08 -22.25 15.65
CA ILE A 171 -26.67 -22.12 17.06
C ILE A 171 -26.02 -23.41 17.58
N ASN A 172 -26.50 -24.58 17.14
CA ASN A 172 -25.94 -25.86 17.53
C ASN A 172 -24.53 -26.09 16.98
N ASP A 173 -24.28 -25.70 15.74
CA ASP A 173 -23.01 -25.93 15.02
C ASP A 173 -21.93 -24.88 15.33
N LEU A 174 -22.32 -23.69 15.79
CA LEU A 174 -21.38 -22.65 16.22
C LEU A 174 -20.61 -23.06 17.49
N PRO A 175 -19.33 -22.63 17.64
CA PRO A 175 -18.59 -22.81 18.88
C PRO A 175 -19.33 -22.23 20.10
N ARG A 176 -19.27 -22.92 21.26
CA ARG A 176 -20.06 -22.55 22.46
C ARG A 176 -19.82 -21.12 22.97
N GLN A 177 -18.68 -20.50 22.61
CA GLN A 177 -18.39 -19.08 22.89
C GLN A 177 -19.36 -18.09 22.23
N TYR A 178 -20.14 -18.52 21.22
CA TYR A 178 -21.14 -17.69 20.55
C TYR A 178 -22.53 -17.78 21.20
N LEU A 179 -22.76 -18.70 22.15
CA LEU A 179 -24.04 -18.79 22.87
C LEU A 179 -24.43 -17.48 23.59
N PRO A 180 -23.51 -16.76 24.26
CA PRO A 180 -23.83 -15.46 24.85
C PRO A 180 -24.28 -14.43 23.81
N VAL A 181 -23.73 -14.48 22.59
CA VAL A 181 -24.13 -13.58 21.49
C VAL A 181 -25.55 -13.90 21.04
N ALA A 182 -25.88 -15.18 20.85
CA ALA A 182 -27.23 -15.62 20.48
C ALA A 182 -28.25 -15.20 21.56
N GLN A 183 -27.96 -15.44 22.84
CA GLN A 183 -28.83 -15.04 23.94
C GLN A 183 -29.02 -13.51 23.99
N ARG A 184 -27.94 -12.75 23.81
CA ARG A 184 -28.00 -11.27 23.75
C ARG A 184 -28.95 -10.79 22.64
N LEU A 185 -28.90 -11.39 21.44
CA LEU A 185 -29.80 -11.02 20.33
C LEU A 185 -31.26 -11.34 20.64
N ILE A 186 -31.53 -12.49 21.28
CA ILE A 186 -32.88 -12.86 21.75
C ILE A 186 -33.40 -11.87 22.79
N ASP A 187 -32.57 -11.48 23.75
CA ASP A 187 -32.95 -10.49 24.77
C ASP A 187 -33.13 -9.08 24.19
N GLN A 188 -32.34 -8.71 23.18
CA GLN A 188 -32.56 -7.47 22.43
C GLN A 188 -33.89 -7.48 21.68
N LEU A 189 -34.30 -8.59 21.05
CA LEU A 189 -35.61 -8.70 20.40
C LEU A 189 -36.78 -8.51 21.39
N ARG A 190 -36.59 -8.88 22.67
CA ARG A 190 -37.58 -8.65 23.73
C ARG A 190 -37.67 -7.19 24.18
N ASN A 191 -36.63 -6.40 23.95
CA ASN A 191 -36.62 -4.98 24.25
C ASN A 191 -37.02 -4.16 23.02
N PRO A 192 -38.20 -3.53 22.96
CA PRO A 192 -38.67 -2.80 21.78
C PRO A 192 -37.77 -1.60 21.40
N ASN A 193 -36.95 -1.10 22.33
CA ASN A 193 -36.04 0.02 22.10
C ASN A 193 -34.63 -0.43 21.63
N SER A 194 -34.43 -1.72 21.32
CA SER A 194 -33.14 -2.24 20.89
C SER A 194 -32.86 -1.92 19.42
N GLU A 195 -31.58 -1.90 19.06
CA GLU A 195 -31.12 -1.68 17.69
C GLU A 195 -31.71 -2.68 16.70
N ILE A 196 -31.81 -3.96 17.09
CA ILE A 196 -32.37 -5.02 16.22
C ILE A 196 -33.87 -4.82 15.93
N ASN A 197 -34.63 -4.19 16.84
CA ASN A 197 -36.04 -3.85 16.61
C ASN A 197 -36.20 -2.55 15.82
N ALA A 198 -35.24 -1.63 15.92
CA ALA A 198 -35.24 -0.38 15.15
C ALA A 198 -34.76 -0.57 13.71
N ALA A 199 -33.94 -1.59 13.45
CA ALA A 199 -33.41 -1.91 12.13
C ALA A 199 -34.38 -2.79 11.33
N VAL A 200 -34.37 -2.62 10.00
CA VAL A 200 -35.08 -3.53 9.07
C VAL A 200 -34.41 -4.91 9.02
N GLY A 201 -33.11 -4.95 9.29
CA GLY A 201 -32.30 -6.16 9.33
C GLY A 201 -30.83 -5.81 9.60
N ALA A 202 -30.01 -6.82 9.85
CA ALA A 202 -28.56 -6.63 9.93
C ALA A 202 -27.94 -6.52 8.53
N PRO A 203 -26.85 -5.76 8.33
CA PRO A 203 -26.12 -5.73 7.07
C PRO A 203 -25.65 -7.14 6.67
N ASP A 204 -25.89 -7.53 5.42
CA ASP A 204 -25.49 -8.84 4.93
C ASP A 204 -23.98 -8.85 4.59
N PRO A 205 -23.16 -9.72 5.23
CA PRO A 205 -21.73 -9.81 4.95
C PRO A 205 -21.38 -10.33 3.54
N THR A 206 -22.33 -10.96 2.86
CA THR A 206 -22.21 -11.45 1.48
C THR A 206 -22.72 -10.45 0.44
N ASP A 207 -23.26 -9.33 0.91
CA ASP A 207 -23.54 -8.18 0.05
C ASP A 207 -22.23 -7.51 -0.39
N GLY A 208 -22.33 -6.78 -1.50
CA GLY A 208 -21.25 -6.05 -2.12
C GLY A 208 -20.78 -4.87 -1.28
N GLY A 209 -19.81 -4.13 -1.80
CA GLY A 209 -19.41 -2.86 -1.19
C GLY A 209 -20.45 -1.77 -1.46
N HIS A 210 -20.92 -1.11 -0.40
CA HIS A 210 -21.75 0.10 -0.51
C HIS A 210 -20.93 1.39 -0.60
N ASP A 211 -19.60 1.30 -0.56
CA ASP A 211 -18.71 2.44 -0.69
C ASP A 211 -18.78 3.03 -2.11
N ASN A 212 -18.55 4.33 -2.26
CA ASN A 212 -18.58 4.97 -3.59
C ASN A 212 -17.50 4.42 -4.53
N VAL A 213 -16.40 3.89 -4.00
CA VAL A 213 -15.25 3.39 -4.77
C VAL A 213 -14.82 2.04 -4.22
N ALA A 214 -14.71 1.05 -5.12
CA ALA A 214 -14.05 -0.21 -4.80
C ALA A 214 -12.54 -0.06 -5.00
N ILE A 215 -11.75 -0.38 -3.98
CA ILE A 215 -10.28 -0.40 -4.02
C ILE A 215 -9.76 -1.79 -3.68
N TRP A 216 -8.65 -2.18 -4.31
CA TRP A 216 -8.03 -3.47 -4.01
C TRP A 216 -7.51 -3.53 -2.57
N CYS A 217 -7.55 -4.72 -1.98
CA CYS A 217 -7.11 -4.98 -0.62
C CYS A 217 -5.61 -4.67 -0.46
N LEU A 218 -5.32 -3.63 0.33
CA LEU A 218 -3.97 -3.15 0.63
C LEU A 218 -3.79 -3.01 2.13
N ASP A 219 -2.90 -3.80 2.75
CA ASP A 219 -2.58 -3.64 4.16
C ASP A 219 -1.61 -2.47 4.39
N GLN A 220 -2.19 -1.29 4.55
CA GLN A 220 -1.43 -0.06 4.75
C GLN A 220 -0.55 -0.12 6.01
N ARG A 221 -1.02 -0.75 7.09
CA ARG A 221 -0.27 -0.81 8.36
C ARG A 221 1.01 -1.62 8.20
N THR A 222 0.91 -2.79 7.57
CA THR A 222 2.08 -3.63 7.28
C THR A 222 3.05 -2.93 6.32
N LEU A 223 2.55 -2.16 5.34
CA LEU A 223 3.40 -1.39 4.43
C LEU A 223 4.19 -0.28 5.14
N HIS A 224 3.55 0.53 5.98
CA HIS A 224 4.24 1.55 6.80
C HIS A 224 5.39 0.92 7.58
N GLU A 225 5.11 -0.17 8.30
CA GLU A 225 6.08 -0.86 9.13
C GLU A 225 7.24 -1.45 8.29
N ASN A 226 6.95 -2.06 7.15
CA ASN A 226 7.97 -2.62 6.26
C ASN A 226 8.88 -1.52 5.68
N ILE A 227 8.31 -0.40 5.22
CA ILE A 227 9.06 0.75 4.70
C ILE A 227 9.94 1.33 5.80
N ARG A 228 9.39 1.50 7.01
CA ARG A 228 10.14 2.00 8.17
C ARG A 228 11.35 1.13 8.50
N ARG A 229 11.19 -0.20 8.49
CA ARG A 229 12.29 -1.15 8.69
C ARG A 229 13.36 -1.04 7.62
N ILE A 230 12.97 -0.92 6.34
CA ILE A 230 13.91 -0.74 5.22
C ILE A 230 14.72 0.54 5.42
N LEU A 231 14.05 1.65 5.73
CA LEU A 231 14.69 2.95 5.97
C LEU A 231 15.66 2.92 7.15
N ILE A 232 15.25 2.33 8.29
CA ILE A 232 16.11 2.19 9.46
C ILE A 232 17.36 1.37 9.10
N LYS A 233 17.18 0.19 8.49
CA LYS A 233 18.30 -0.68 8.12
C LYS A 233 19.25 -0.01 7.13
N PHE A 234 18.73 0.76 6.18
CA PHE A 234 19.52 1.43 5.15
C PHE A 234 20.26 2.68 5.66
N CYS A 235 19.64 3.44 6.56
CA CYS A 235 20.25 4.65 7.12
C CYS A 235 21.24 4.35 8.26
N LEU A 236 21.21 3.15 8.85
CA LEU A 236 22.17 2.75 9.86
C LEU A 236 23.58 2.63 9.27
N PRO A 237 24.63 3.16 9.95
CA PRO A 237 26.01 2.92 9.56
C PRO A 237 26.32 1.42 9.60
N SER A 238 26.45 0.78 8.43
CA SER A 238 26.89 -0.61 8.38
C SER A 238 28.41 -0.71 8.56
N PRO A 239 28.93 -1.56 9.46
CA PRO A 239 30.37 -1.83 9.54
C PRO A 239 30.83 -2.35 8.18
N THR A 240 31.71 -1.59 7.51
CA THR A 240 32.17 -1.99 6.19
C THR A 240 33.22 -3.08 6.34
N VAL A 241 32.86 -4.33 6.01
CA VAL A 241 33.88 -5.35 5.75
C VAL A 241 34.51 -5.00 4.39
N HIS A 242 35.70 -4.39 4.41
CA HIS A 242 36.47 -4.11 3.19
C HIS A 242 37.05 -5.43 2.65
N CYS A 243 36.21 -6.27 2.02
CA CYS A 243 36.66 -7.46 1.30
C CYS A 243 36.74 -7.23 -0.23
N ASP A 244 36.54 -6.01 -0.72
CA ASP A 244 36.50 -5.79 -2.16
C ASP A 244 37.93 -5.93 -2.72
N VAL A 245 38.20 -7.05 -3.40
CA VAL A 245 39.49 -7.34 -4.07
C VAL A 245 39.82 -6.24 -5.10
N GLN A 246 38.84 -5.48 -5.58
CA GLN A 246 39.04 -4.25 -6.34
C GLN A 246 40.02 -3.28 -5.66
N TYR A 247 40.00 -3.13 -4.33
CA TYR A 247 40.93 -2.24 -3.62
C TYR A 247 42.39 -2.75 -3.64
N LEU A 248 42.62 -4.04 -3.84
CA LEU A 248 43.97 -4.58 -4.00
C LEU A 248 44.59 -4.20 -5.36
N SER A 249 43.79 -3.70 -6.31
CA SER A 249 44.24 -3.38 -7.68
C SER A 249 43.96 -1.95 -8.14
N SER A 250 43.10 -1.18 -7.47
CA SER A 250 42.70 0.15 -7.93
C SER A 250 43.51 1.28 -7.28
N ASN A 251 44.57 1.75 -7.96
CA ASN A 251 45.00 3.16 -7.89
C ASN A 251 44.02 4.04 -8.69
N GLN A 252 42.71 3.93 -8.44
CA GLN A 252 41.74 4.74 -9.18
C GLN A 252 41.94 6.23 -8.84
N PRO A 253 42.04 7.12 -9.85
CA PRO A 253 42.14 8.55 -9.61
C PRO A 253 40.94 9.07 -8.79
N PRO A 254 41.11 10.09 -7.93
CA PRO A 254 40.02 10.65 -7.12
C PRO A 254 38.77 11.01 -7.94
N ALA A 255 38.95 11.53 -9.16
CA ALA A 255 37.86 11.80 -10.08
C ALA A 255 37.07 10.54 -10.44
N ALA A 256 37.74 9.42 -10.74
CA ALA A 256 37.05 8.16 -11.07
C ALA A 256 36.24 7.62 -9.87
N SER A 257 36.76 7.77 -8.66
CA SER A 257 36.03 7.42 -7.43
C SER A 257 34.78 8.27 -7.24
N GLU A 258 34.88 9.58 -7.46
CA GLU A 258 33.74 10.51 -7.44
C GLU A 258 32.69 10.18 -8.51
N TRP A 259 33.13 9.95 -9.75
CA TRP A 259 32.28 9.50 -10.86
C TRP A 259 31.55 8.19 -10.55
N LEU A 260 32.24 7.22 -9.94
CA LEU A 260 31.63 5.98 -9.50
C LEU A 260 30.61 6.21 -8.38
N SER A 261 30.92 7.03 -7.38
CA SER A 261 29.98 7.37 -6.30
C SER A 261 28.71 8.07 -6.81
N LEU A 262 28.76 8.83 -7.90
CA LEU A 262 27.59 9.47 -8.51
C LEU A 262 26.73 8.49 -9.34
N PHE A 263 27.35 7.54 -10.05
CA PHE A 263 26.62 6.58 -10.89
C PHE A 263 26.18 5.30 -10.18
N ARG A 264 26.90 4.86 -9.13
CA ARG A 264 26.55 3.67 -8.36
C ARG A 264 25.11 3.75 -7.84
N PRO A 265 24.64 4.86 -7.26
CA PRO A 265 23.26 5.02 -6.80
C PRO A 265 22.20 4.71 -7.86
N HIS A 266 22.36 5.31 -9.05
CA HIS A 266 21.42 5.15 -10.16
C HIS A 266 21.32 3.70 -10.67
N ARG A 267 22.41 2.91 -10.54
CA ARG A 267 22.44 1.50 -10.96
C ARG A 267 22.08 0.53 -9.83
N ALA A 268 22.43 0.88 -8.59
CA ALA A 268 22.31 -0.02 -7.44
C ALA A 268 20.85 -0.25 -7.04
N LYS A 269 19.95 0.71 -7.33
CA LYS A 269 18.55 0.67 -6.89
C LYS A 269 18.45 0.33 -5.39
N GLU A 270 19.35 0.85 -4.57
CA GLU A 270 19.37 0.58 -3.13
C GLU A 270 18.64 1.68 -2.35
N PRO A 271 17.89 1.34 -1.29
CA PRO A 271 17.43 0.00 -0.93
C PRO A 271 16.42 -0.54 -1.96
N GLU A 272 16.63 -1.78 -2.40
CA GLU A 272 15.85 -2.44 -3.46
C GLU A 272 14.35 -2.43 -3.17
N GLY A 273 13.96 -2.70 -1.92
CA GLY A 273 12.56 -2.71 -1.52
C GLY A 273 11.82 -1.40 -1.82
N LEU A 274 12.44 -0.23 -1.58
CA LEU A 274 11.79 1.06 -1.86
C LEU A 274 11.69 1.34 -3.36
N TRP A 275 12.74 1.02 -4.12
CA TRP A 275 12.71 1.17 -5.57
C TRP A 275 11.69 0.24 -6.24
N ASN A 276 11.51 -0.97 -5.70
CA ASN A 276 10.47 -1.89 -6.14
C ASN A 276 9.08 -1.30 -5.86
N LEU A 277 8.85 -0.72 -4.68
CA LEU A 277 7.59 -0.05 -4.36
C LEU A 277 7.30 1.16 -5.27
N LEU A 278 8.30 2.01 -5.54
CA LEU A 278 8.15 3.13 -6.47
C LEU A 278 7.86 2.65 -7.91
N SER A 279 8.45 1.53 -8.31
CA SER A 279 8.17 0.89 -9.60
C SER A 279 6.74 0.34 -9.65
N ILE A 280 6.24 -0.23 -8.55
CA ILE A 280 4.83 -0.65 -8.41
C ILE A 280 3.89 0.56 -8.50
N VAL A 281 4.17 1.66 -7.80
CA VAL A 281 3.36 2.90 -7.91
C VAL A 281 3.29 3.38 -9.37
N ARG A 282 4.42 3.35 -10.08
CA ARG A 282 4.48 3.73 -11.50
C ARG A 282 3.62 2.82 -12.38
N GLU A 283 3.69 1.51 -12.18
CA GLU A 283 2.86 0.55 -12.91
C GLU A 283 1.37 0.71 -12.54
N MET A 284 1.06 0.99 -11.27
CA MET A 284 -0.30 1.30 -10.81
C MET A 284 -0.86 2.56 -11.49
N PHE A 285 -0.09 3.65 -11.60
CA PHE A 285 -0.52 4.83 -12.35
C PHE A 285 -0.77 4.53 -13.84
N LYS A 286 0.09 3.71 -14.46
CA LYS A 286 -0.06 3.28 -15.85
C LYS A 286 -1.34 2.45 -16.05
N ARG A 287 -1.65 1.57 -15.10
CA ARG A 287 -2.88 0.75 -15.05
C ARG A 287 -4.11 1.52 -14.59
N ARG A 288 -3.94 2.76 -14.13
CA ARG A 288 -5.01 3.61 -13.56
C ARG A 288 -5.63 2.99 -12.31
N ASP A 289 -4.76 2.43 -11.47
CA ASP A 289 -5.14 1.87 -10.18
C ASP A 289 -5.24 2.99 -9.13
N GLU A 290 -6.38 3.06 -8.43
CA GLU A 290 -6.67 4.04 -7.40
C GLU A 290 -5.75 3.92 -6.18
N ASN A 291 -5.20 2.73 -5.92
CA ASN A 291 -4.24 2.53 -4.83
C ASN A 291 -2.87 3.16 -5.10
N ALA A 292 -2.58 3.59 -6.33
CA ALA A 292 -1.29 4.23 -6.68
C ALA A 292 -1.00 5.43 -5.77
N THR A 293 -1.99 6.31 -5.60
CA THR A 293 -1.88 7.53 -4.79
C THR A 293 -1.75 7.20 -3.31
N SER A 294 -2.54 6.24 -2.82
CA SER A 294 -2.48 5.77 -1.42
C SER A 294 -1.10 5.18 -1.09
N LEU A 295 -0.56 4.31 -1.95
CA LEU A 295 0.77 3.74 -1.76
C LEU A 295 1.86 4.84 -1.80
N LEU A 296 1.74 5.80 -2.73
CA LEU A 296 2.67 6.92 -2.80
C LEU A 296 2.62 7.81 -1.56
N HIS A 297 1.45 8.05 -0.98
CA HIS A 297 1.28 8.74 0.31
C HIS A 297 2.05 8.01 1.41
N ILE A 298 1.85 6.70 1.57
CA ILE A 298 2.53 5.89 2.60
C ILE A 298 4.06 6.00 2.46
N ILE A 299 4.59 5.81 1.25
CA ILE A 299 6.03 5.90 0.99
C ILE A 299 6.55 7.31 1.31
N THR A 300 5.80 8.34 0.90
CA THR A 300 6.17 9.74 1.16
C THR A 300 6.23 10.03 2.65
N GLU A 301 5.20 9.64 3.40
CA GLU A 301 5.14 9.88 4.84
C GLU A 301 6.27 9.19 5.60
N GLU A 302 6.57 7.94 5.30
CA GLU A 302 7.66 7.22 5.97
C GLU A 302 9.05 7.78 5.60
N CYS A 303 9.27 8.15 4.33
CA CYS A 303 10.52 8.80 3.91
C CYS A 303 10.71 10.17 4.59
N LEU A 304 9.66 11.01 4.61
CA LEU A 304 9.69 12.30 5.29
C LEU A 304 9.69 12.14 6.82
N ALA A 305 9.28 10.99 7.35
CA ALA A 305 9.40 10.64 8.77
C ALA A 305 10.83 10.36 9.21
N CYS A 306 11.74 10.05 8.29
CA CYS A 306 13.13 9.77 8.59
C CYS A 306 14.00 11.04 8.46
N SER A 307 14.43 11.60 9.60
CA SER A 307 15.26 12.82 9.63
C SER A 307 16.58 12.66 8.87
N GLN A 308 17.15 11.44 8.84
CA GLN A 308 18.38 11.15 8.11
C GLN A 308 18.19 11.24 6.59
N VAL A 309 17.06 10.70 6.08
CA VAL A 309 16.70 10.80 4.66
C VAL A 309 16.52 12.25 4.27
N LEU A 310 15.78 13.02 5.09
CA LEU A 310 15.54 14.44 4.84
C LEU A 310 16.82 15.27 4.78
N ILE A 311 17.75 15.08 5.73
CA ILE A 311 18.99 15.86 5.73
C ILE A 311 19.91 15.44 4.58
N TRP A 312 19.96 14.16 4.24
CA TRP A 312 20.70 13.67 3.08
C TRP A 312 20.15 14.20 1.76
N TRP A 313 18.83 14.28 1.63
CA TRP A 313 18.19 14.89 0.47
C TRP A 313 18.55 16.37 0.34
N TYR A 314 18.45 17.13 1.44
CA TYR A 314 18.80 18.54 1.44
C TYR A 314 20.28 18.81 1.14
N GLN A 315 21.20 18.12 1.80
CA GLN A 315 22.64 18.26 1.55
C GLN A 315 23.01 17.91 0.11
N THR A 316 22.37 16.89 -0.46
CA THR A 316 22.58 16.51 -1.86
C THR A 316 22.06 17.60 -2.80
N ALA A 317 20.87 18.15 -2.55
CA ALA A 317 20.31 19.26 -3.32
C ALA A 317 21.20 20.51 -3.25
N LEU A 318 21.71 20.86 -2.06
CA LEU A 318 22.68 21.94 -1.88
C LEU A 318 23.95 21.70 -2.71
N SER A 319 24.51 20.49 -2.68
CA SER A 319 25.68 20.15 -3.48
C SER A 319 25.41 20.24 -4.98
N GLN A 320 24.23 19.80 -5.43
CA GLN A 320 23.82 19.86 -6.85
C GLN A 320 23.55 21.29 -7.33
N SER A 321 23.24 22.22 -6.43
CA SER A 321 23.09 23.65 -6.77
C SER A 321 24.41 24.31 -7.23
N GLY A 322 25.57 23.68 -6.98
CA GLY A 322 26.89 24.23 -7.27
C GLY A 322 27.30 25.40 -6.36
N GLN A 323 26.52 25.67 -5.31
CA GLN A 323 26.84 26.67 -4.28
C GLN A 323 27.46 26.04 -3.03
N TRP A 324 27.37 24.71 -2.90
CA TRP A 324 27.86 23.96 -1.75
C TRP A 324 28.71 22.78 -2.21
N THR A 325 29.64 22.38 -1.37
CA THR A 325 30.57 21.27 -1.61
C THR A 325 30.41 20.22 -0.51
N LEU A 326 30.24 18.96 -0.90
CA LEU A 326 30.24 17.83 0.03
C LEU A 326 31.67 17.52 0.52
N CYS A 327 31.94 17.80 1.78
CA CYS A 327 33.19 17.50 2.48
C CYS A 327 33.15 16.16 3.21
N SER A 328 34.28 15.45 3.24
CA SER A 328 34.50 14.34 4.18
C SER A 328 34.85 14.87 5.58
N PRO A 329 34.55 14.15 6.68
CA PRO A 329 34.93 14.58 8.01
C PRO A 329 36.45 14.78 8.13
N SER A 330 36.88 15.97 8.52
CA SER A 330 38.29 16.34 8.69
C SER A 330 38.82 15.84 10.05
N THR A 331 39.08 14.53 10.17
CA THR A 331 39.80 13.99 11.33
C THR A 331 40.92 13.07 10.90
N ASN A 332 42.15 13.43 11.26
CA ASN A 332 43.42 12.78 10.88
C ASN A 332 43.68 11.39 11.50
N LYS A 333 42.66 10.66 11.95
CA LYS A 333 42.81 9.28 12.47
C LYS A 333 41.61 8.45 12.02
N SER A 334 41.87 7.48 11.15
CA SER A 334 40.96 6.40 10.69
C SER A 334 39.59 6.84 10.09
N SER A 335 39.55 7.30 8.84
CA SER A 335 38.29 7.76 8.18
C SER A 335 37.68 6.80 7.14
N SER A 336 38.14 5.55 7.03
CA SER A 336 37.56 4.53 6.11
C SER A 336 36.09 4.17 6.43
N LEU A 337 35.64 4.39 7.67
CA LEU A 337 34.28 4.07 8.11
C LEU A 337 33.20 5.01 7.57
N MET A 338 33.53 6.25 7.18
CA MET A 338 32.53 7.28 6.83
C MET A 338 32.59 7.76 5.37
N SER A 339 33.65 7.48 4.61
CA SER A 339 33.65 7.70 3.15
C SER A 339 32.48 6.98 2.44
N ASN A 340 31.93 5.94 3.07
CA ASN A 340 30.85 5.12 2.55
C ASN A 340 29.43 5.69 2.78
N GLN A 341 29.25 6.76 3.57
CA GLN A 341 27.91 7.36 3.74
C GLN A 341 27.45 8.16 2.51
N LYS A 342 28.38 8.52 1.61
CA LYS A 342 28.05 9.22 0.36
C LYS A 342 27.07 8.43 -0.50
N THR A 343 27.25 7.11 -0.62
CA THR A 343 26.39 6.28 -1.48
C THR A 343 24.95 6.18 -0.93
N PRO A 344 24.71 5.81 0.34
CA PRO A 344 23.37 5.87 0.94
C PRO A 344 22.74 7.26 0.89
N GLN A 345 23.52 8.32 1.13
CA GLN A 345 23.05 9.70 1.03
C GLN A 345 22.49 10.02 -0.37
N LEU A 346 23.27 9.74 -1.42
CA LEU A 346 22.84 9.96 -2.81
C LEU A 346 21.67 9.06 -3.21
N ASN A 347 21.62 7.82 -2.72
CA ASN A 347 20.51 6.90 -2.91
C ASN A 347 19.21 7.45 -2.30
N CYS A 348 19.25 7.92 -1.05
CA CYS A 348 18.08 8.52 -0.38
C CYS A 348 17.61 9.81 -1.06
N ALA A 349 18.54 10.66 -1.52
CA ALA A 349 18.19 11.85 -2.27
C ALA A 349 17.48 11.48 -3.59
N SER A 350 18.03 10.53 -4.35
CA SER A 350 17.45 10.05 -5.61
C SER A 350 16.06 9.42 -5.41
N LEU A 351 15.86 8.68 -4.31
CA LEU A 351 14.55 8.16 -3.92
C LEU A 351 13.53 9.27 -3.67
N CYS A 352 13.93 10.34 -2.96
CA CYS A 352 13.04 11.47 -2.71
C CYS A 352 12.69 12.22 -4.01
N ASP A 353 13.66 12.40 -4.91
CA ASP A 353 13.41 13.01 -6.21
C ASP A 353 12.45 12.17 -7.07
N GLU A 354 12.58 10.84 -7.03
CA GLU A 354 11.65 9.92 -7.70
C GLU A 354 10.24 9.98 -7.09
N ILE A 355 10.11 10.08 -5.76
CA ILE A 355 8.82 10.32 -5.08
C ILE A 355 8.18 11.61 -5.61
N VAL A 356 8.94 12.70 -5.70
CA VAL A 356 8.46 13.97 -6.25
C VAL A 356 8.04 13.82 -7.72
N GLN A 357 8.79 13.05 -8.52
CA GLN A 357 8.45 12.79 -9.91
C GLN A 357 7.17 11.95 -10.05
N LEU A 358 6.90 11.02 -9.15
CA LEU A 358 5.62 10.28 -9.11
C LEU A 358 4.47 11.19 -8.69
N TRP A 359 4.64 12.09 -7.71
CA TRP A 359 3.64 13.10 -7.38
C TRP A 359 3.35 14.05 -8.54
N ARG A 360 4.38 14.41 -9.29
CA ARG A 360 4.23 15.17 -10.53
C ARG A 360 3.39 14.40 -11.56
N LEU A 361 3.58 13.09 -11.70
CA LEU A 361 2.74 12.28 -12.60
C LEU A 361 1.29 12.18 -12.10
N ALA A 362 1.08 12.03 -10.80
CA ALA A 362 -0.25 12.08 -10.20
C ALA A 362 -0.96 13.40 -10.52
N ALA A 363 -0.27 14.54 -10.38
CA ALA A 363 -0.81 15.87 -10.68
C ALA A 363 -1.10 16.09 -12.18
N LEU A 364 -0.35 15.44 -13.05
CA LEU A 364 -0.55 15.47 -14.50
C LEU A 364 -1.67 14.53 -14.96
N ASN A 365 -2.36 13.81 -14.08
CA ASN A 365 -3.48 12.97 -14.48
C ASN A 365 -4.65 13.86 -14.99
N PRO A 366 -5.06 13.73 -16.27
CA PRO A 366 -6.11 14.55 -16.87
C PRO A 366 -7.52 14.19 -16.39
N ARG A 367 -7.70 13.06 -15.69
CA ARG A 367 -8.99 12.64 -15.13
C ARG A 367 -9.35 13.30 -13.80
N LEU A 368 -8.37 13.94 -13.15
CA LEU A 368 -8.63 14.63 -11.89
C LEU A 368 -9.60 15.78 -12.13
N SER A 369 -10.70 15.77 -11.38
CA SER A 369 -11.56 16.93 -11.22
C SER A 369 -10.78 18.11 -10.63
N SER A 370 -11.34 19.32 -10.75
CA SER A 370 -10.76 20.50 -10.11
C SER A 370 -10.59 20.32 -8.60
N PHE A 371 -11.59 19.72 -7.96
CA PHE A 371 -11.58 19.45 -6.53
C PHE A 371 -10.49 18.43 -6.12
N GLU A 372 -10.34 17.32 -6.84
CA GLU A 372 -9.28 16.34 -6.55
C GLU A 372 -7.88 16.93 -6.79
N ARG A 373 -7.73 17.76 -7.82
CA ARG A 373 -6.47 18.48 -8.11
C ARG A 373 -6.12 19.49 -7.01
N GLU A 374 -7.10 20.17 -6.43
CA GLU A 374 -6.93 21.06 -5.28
C GLU A 374 -6.54 20.30 -4.00
N GLN A 375 -7.18 19.16 -3.74
CA GLN A 375 -6.81 18.26 -2.63
C GLN A 375 -5.37 17.76 -2.79
N LEU A 376 -5.00 17.28 -3.98
CA LEU A 376 -3.66 16.84 -4.30
C LEU A 376 -2.63 17.96 -4.08
N THR A 377 -2.97 19.19 -4.50
CA THR A 377 -2.14 20.36 -4.27
C THR A 377 -1.91 20.60 -2.78
N SER A 378 -2.97 20.47 -1.97
CA SER A 378 -2.90 20.65 -0.53
C SER A 378 -1.99 19.61 0.14
N PHE A 379 -2.08 18.34 -0.26
CA PHE A 379 -1.18 17.29 0.23
C PHE A 379 0.29 17.57 -0.12
N ILE A 380 0.57 17.90 -1.38
CA ILE A 380 1.93 18.18 -1.83
C ILE A 380 2.51 19.43 -1.13
N GLN A 381 1.68 20.46 -0.87
CA GLN A 381 2.08 21.63 -0.09
C GLN A 381 2.45 21.26 1.35
N ILE A 382 1.65 20.40 1.98
CA ILE A 382 1.94 19.89 3.33
C ILE A 382 3.26 19.11 3.33
N TYR A 383 3.50 18.27 2.32
CA TYR A 383 4.77 17.52 2.20
C TYR A 383 5.98 18.43 2.03
N HIS A 384 5.89 19.45 1.17
CA HIS A 384 6.96 20.42 1.02
C HIS A 384 7.25 21.15 2.34
N ARG A 385 6.20 21.69 2.98
CA ARG A 385 6.32 22.41 4.24
C ARG A 385 6.90 21.54 5.34
N ASN A 386 6.39 20.32 5.50
CA ASN A 386 6.86 19.38 6.52
C ASN A 386 8.32 18.98 6.29
N ALA A 387 8.74 18.77 5.04
CA ALA A 387 10.14 18.51 4.71
C ALA A 387 11.02 19.68 5.17
N VAL A 388 10.70 20.91 4.76
CA VAL A 388 11.45 22.12 5.11
C VAL A 388 11.49 22.33 6.62
N GLU A 389 10.35 22.27 7.31
CA GLU A 389 10.28 22.47 8.76
C GLU A 389 11.10 21.44 9.53
N ARG A 390 11.07 20.18 9.11
CA ARG A 390 11.81 19.09 9.78
C ARG A 390 13.30 19.18 9.52
N ILE A 391 13.72 19.49 8.28
CA ILE A 391 15.12 19.74 7.95
C ILE A 391 15.62 20.92 8.79
N TRP A 392 14.88 22.03 8.83
CA TRP A 392 15.22 23.22 9.61
C TRP A 392 15.38 22.90 11.11
N LYS A 393 14.37 22.25 11.72
CA LYS A 393 14.43 21.83 13.13
C LYS A 393 15.64 20.93 13.40
N TYR A 394 15.97 20.04 12.48
CA TYR A 394 17.12 19.15 12.60
C TYR A 394 18.46 19.90 12.53
N ILE A 395 18.58 20.87 11.60
CA ILE A 395 19.75 21.76 11.51
C ILE A 395 19.90 22.57 12.81
N CYS A 396 18.83 23.23 13.26
CA CYS A 396 18.84 24.02 14.50
C CYS A 396 19.25 23.17 15.71
N PHE A 397 18.72 21.96 15.84
CA PHE A 397 19.08 21.02 16.91
C PHE A 397 20.57 20.69 16.92
N LEU A 398 21.16 20.42 15.74
CA LEU A 398 22.59 20.07 15.63
C LEU A 398 23.53 21.28 15.79
N THR A 399 23.05 22.49 15.52
CA THR A 399 23.85 23.72 15.66
C THR A 399 23.74 24.36 17.03
N ASN A 400 22.81 23.92 17.88
CA ASN A 400 22.59 24.52 19.20
C ASN A 400 23.73 24.13 20.17
N PRO A 401 24.49 25.10 20.71
CA PRO A 401 25.60 24.85 21.64
C PRO A 401 25.17 24.24 22.99
N GLU A 402 23.91 24.39 23.42
CA GLU A 402 23.43 23.85 24.71
C GLU A 402 23.17 22.34 24.67
N THR A 403 22.86 21.79 23.50
CA THR A 403 22.79 20.35 23.26
C THR A 403 24.19 19.83 23.06
N SER A 404 24.80 19.35 24.13
CA SER A 404 26.17 18.81 24.26
C SER A 404 26.44 17.55 23.43
N VAL A 405 26.08 17.51 22.16
CA VAL A 405 26.74 16.66 21.17
C VAL A 405 27.96 17.45 20.73
N SER A 406 29.16 16.92 20.94
CA SER A 406 30.43 17.55 20.57
C SER A 406 30.30 18.25 19.20
N SER A 407 30.80 19.47 19.02
CA SER A 407 30.81 20.16 17.70
C SER A 407 31.37 19.28 16.57
N GLN A 408 32.19 18.28 16.92
CA GLN A 408 32.63 17.19 16.06
C GLN A 408 31.46 16.35 15.51
N ALA A 409 30.49 15.92 16.34
CA ALA A 409 29.30 15.15 15.95
C ALA A 409 28.43 15.88 14.93
N ALA A 410 28.16 17.17 15.15
CA ALA A 410 27.48 18.01 14.18
C ALA A 410 28.25 18.04 12.85
N GLY A 411 29.58 18.18 12.90
CA GLY A 411 30.45 18.10 11.72
C GLY A 411 30.51 16.73 11.02
N PHE A 412 30.23 15.63 11.73
CA PHE A 412 30.13 14.30 11.13
C PHE A 412 28.80 14.10 10.39
N ILE A 413 27.71 14.71 10.87
CA ILE A 413 26.37 14.60 10.27
C ILE A 413 26.17 15.66 9.17
N MET A 414 26.70 16.87 9.36
CA MET A 414 26.64 17.98 8.41
C MET A 414 27.90 18.04 7.56
N SER A 415 27.86 17.32 6.44
CA SER A 415 29.00 17.10 5.54
C SER A 415 29.11 18.13 4.42
N VAL A 416 28.36 19.23 4.42
CA VAL A 416 28.43 20.25 3.35
C VAL A 416 28.93 21.59 3.85
N VAL A 417 29.71 22.28 3.01
CA VAL A 417 30.17 23.66 3.21
C VAL A 417 29.75 24.53 2.05
N ASP A 418 29.47 25.80 2.32
CA ASP A 418 29.20 26.80 1.29
C ASP A 418 30.50 27.26 0.58
N ARG A 419 30.37 28.19 -0.37
CA ARG A 419 31.52 28.78 -1.09
C ARG A 419 32.49 29.53 -0.18
N GLN A 420 32.05 29.99 0.99
CA GLN A 420 32.87 30.66 1.99
C GLN A 420 33.58 29.65 2.92
N GLY A 421 33.36 28.35 2.70
CA GLY A 421 33.90 27.29 3.55
C GLY A 421 33.19 27.16 4.90
N GLN A 422 32.05 27.84 5.09
CA GLN A 422 31.26 27.71 6.30
C GLN A 422 30.41 26.45 6.23
N ARG A 423 30.39 25.67 7.31
CA ARG A 423 29.55 24.47 7.40
C ARG A 423 28.08 24.87 7.44
N LEU A 424 27.23 23.95 6.98
CA LEU A 424 25.78 24.12 7.08
C LEU A 424 25.37 24.36 8.54
N SER A 425 24.70 25.48 8.76
CA SER A 425 24.21 25.93 10.05
C SER A 425 22.85 26.62 9.90
N ALA A 426 22.20 26.94 11.02
CA ALA A 426 20.96 27.71 11.00
C ALA A 426 21.15 29.11 10.37
N GLU A 427 22.37 29.66 10.37
CA GLU A 427 22.64 31.01 9.85
C GLU A 427 22.67 31.05 8.32
N ASN A 428 23.21 30.01 7.67
CA ASN A 428 23.38 29.94 6.22
C ASN A 428 22.42 28.97 5.51
N ALA A 429 21.66 28.13 6.24
CA ALA A 429 20.65 27.27 5.63
C ALA A 429 19.53 28.09 4.95
N ARG A 430 19.22 27.76 3.69
CA ARG A 430 18.19 28.41 2.88
C ARG A 430 17.41 27.35 2.08
N PHE A 431 16.12 27.59 1.89
CA PHE A 431 15.19 26.68 1.21
C PHE A 431 14.56 27.34 -0.02
N THR A 432 15.38 28.02 -0.82
CA THR A 432 14.96 28.60 -2.09
C THR A 432 14.84 27.51 -3.17
N ALA A 433 14.11 27.79 -4.25
CA ALA A 433 13.84 26.80 -5.29
C ALA A 433 15.09 26.27 -6.01
N ASP A 434 16.21 27.01 -5.99
CA ASP A 434 17.50 26.63 -6.55
C ASP A 434 18.34 25.77 -5.58
N LEU A 435 18.16 25.93 -4.27
CA LEU A 435 18.90 25.21 -3.24
C LEU A 435 18.19 23.94 -2.77
N PHE A 436 16.86 24.01 -2.68
CA PHE A 436 16.02 22.87 -2.34
C PHE A 436 14.70 22.93 -3.12
N PRO A 437 14.69 22.39 -4.35
CA PRO A 437 13.47 22.32 -5.16
C PRO A 437 12.34 21.55 -4.45
N GLY A 438 12.68 20.51 -3.67
CA GLY A 438 11.72 19.67 -2.95
C GLY A 438 10.55 19.24 -3.84
N PHE A 439 9.33 19.50 -3.39
CA PHE A 439 8.10 19.17 -4.13
C PHE A 439 7.63 20.28 -5.08
N LEU A 440 8.38 21.36 -5.28
CA LEU A 440 7.95 22.51 -6.10
C LEU A 440 7.66 22.11 -7.55
N SER A 441 8.38 21.13 -8.11
CA SER A 441 8.12 20.63 -9.47
C SER A 441 6.77 19.91 -9.58
N ALA A 442 6.37 19.15 -8.55
CA ALA A 442 5.05 18.54 -8.47
C ALA A 442 3.95 19.59 -8.24
N LEU A 443 4.19 20.60 -7.40
CA LEU A 443 3.25 21.71 -7.19
C LEU A 443 2.99 22.52 -8.47
N ARG A 444 4.03 22.79 -9.26
CA ARG A 444 3.87 23.44 -10.58
C ARG A 444 3.03 22.59 -11.53
N ALA A 445 3.15 21.26 -11.46
CA ALA A 445 2.37 20.36 -12.29
C ALA A 445 0.87 20.38 -11.93
N CYS A 446 0.52 20.62 -10.66
CA CYS A 446 -0.87 20.78 -10.25
C CYS A 446 -1.55 21.99 -10.94
N GLN A 447 -0.79 23.04 -11.27
CA GLN A 447 -1.31 24.26 -11.90
C GLN A 447 -1.61 24.09 -13.40
N ILE A 448 -1.23 22.97 -14.01
CA ILE A 448 -1.48 22.71 -15.43
C ILE A 448 -2.94 22.30 -15.62
N SER A 449 -3.69 23.09 -16.40
CA SER A 449 -5.06 22.78 -16.79
C SER A 449 -5.11 22.04 -18.12
N TRP A 450 -5.99 21.03 -18.22
CA TRP A 450 -6.23 20.27 -19.44
C TRP A 450 -7.39 20.82 -20.28
N ASN A 451 -8.12 21.84 -19.78
CA ASN A 451 -9.35 22.35 -20.40
C ASN A 451 -9.16 22.88 -21.84
N ASN A 452 -7.94 23.31 -22.18
CA ASN A 452 -7.62 23.87 -23.50
C ASN A 452 -6.95 22.84 -24.44
N THR A 453 -6.80 21.58 -24.03
CA THR A 453 -6.14 20.57 -24.86
C THR A 453 -7.12 19.86 -25.78
N ASN A 454 -6.96 20.04 -27.09
CA ASN A 454 -7.75 19.38 -28.15
C ASN A 454 -7.30 17.93 -28.40
N ILE A 455 -7.08 17.15 -27.33
CA ILE A 455 -6.66 15.75 -27.46
C ILE A 455 -7.91 14.87 -27.36
N GLN A 456 -8.33 14.32 -28.50
CA GLN A 456 -9.42 13.34 -28.57
C GLN A 456 -9.15 12.18 -27.60
N GLY A 457 -10.12 11.85 -26.74
CA GLY A 457 -10.02 10.72 -25.80
C GLY A 457 -9.66 11.08 -24.36
N LEU A 458 -9.22 12.32 -24.05
CA LEU A 458 -8.83 12.70 -22.68
C LEU A 458 -10.01 12.85 -21.71
N LEU A 459 -11.14 13.38 -22.16
CA LEU A 459 -12.26 13.81 -21.29
C LEU A 459 -13.34 12.74 -21.06
N PHE A 460 -13.21 11.52 -21.59
CA PHE A 460 -14.19 10.44 -21.35
C PHE A 460 -14.13 9.83 -19.93
N GLY A 461 -13.58 10.55 -18.95
CA GLY A 461 -13.60 10.18 -17.53
C GLY A 461 -14.63 10.95 -16.70
N SER A 462 -15.23 12.01 -17.24
CA SER A 462 -16.13 12.89 -16.49
C SER A 462 -17.50 12.91 -17.15
N ASN A 463 -18.49 12.26 -16.51
CA ASN A 463 -19.92 12.45 -16.74
C ASN A 463 -20.50 12.14 -18.13
N ASN A 464 -20.21 10.96 -18.69
CA ASN A 464 -21.16 10.32 -19.61
C ASN A 464 -21.46 8.90 -19.14
N VAL A 465 -22.09 8.80 -17.96
CA VAL A 465 -23.05 7.72 -17.72
C VAL A 465 -24.29 8.09 -18.53
N ASN A 466 -24.17 8.00 -19.86
CA ASN A 466 -25.35 7.87 -20.68
C ASN A 466 -25.90 6.50 -20.32
N TYR A 467 -27.04 6.51 -19.63
CA TYR A 467 -27.89 5.34 -19.50
C TYR A 467 -27.87 4.59 -20.83
N PHE A 468 -27.42 3.34 -20.79
CA PHE A 468 -27.80 2.37 -21.81
C PHE A 468 -29.31 2.24 -21.71
N GLN A 469 -30.03 3.15 -22.36
CA GLN A 469 -31.31 2.85 -22.95
C GLN A 469 -31.01 2.07 -24.23
N ASP A 470 -31.78 0.99 -24.41
CA ASP A 470 -31.84 0.14 -25.59
C ASP A 470 -30.79 -0.98 -25.67
N CYS A 471 -31.06 -2.08 -24.95
CA CYS A 471 -31.21 -3.44 -25.50
C CYS A 471 -31.80 -4.38 -24.45
#